data_AF-A0A1I6M8V0-F1
#
_entry.id   AF-A0A1I6M8V0-F1
#
_cell.length_a   1.000
_cell.length_b   1.000
_cell.length_c   1.000
_cell.angle_alpha   90.00
_cell.angle_beta   90.00
_cell.angle_gamma   90.00
#
_symmetry.space_group_name_H-M   'P 1'
#
loop_
_entity.id
_entity.type
_entity.pdbx_description
1 polymer ?
#
loop_
_entity_poly.entity_id
_entity_poly.type
_entity_poly.pdbx_seq_one_letter_code
_entity_poly.pdbx_strand_id
1 'polypeptide(L)' 'MPKSHDELQIALNRLLLQVPRLMRQSRDRDDFWPMFAALTNPILDSAGPDDFDWVSSQITAILQSNRLTPPEA' A
#
# COMPACT_ATOMS: atom_id res chain seq x y z
N MET A 1 18.39 7.06 -3.66
CA MET A 1 17.79 7.46 -4.96
C MET A 1 16.36 6.96 -4.94
N PRO A 2 15.38 7.74 -5.44
CA PRO A 2 14.03 7.23 -5.63
C PRO A 2 14.05 6.03 -6.57
N LYS A 3 13.15 5.08 -6.35
CA LYS A 3 12.98 3.92 -7.25
C LYS A 3 12.42 4.40 -8.59
N SER A 4 12.72 3.67 -9.65
CA SER A 4 12.07 3.91 -10.95
C SER A 4 10.59 3.57 -10.88
N HIS A 5 9.82 4.12 -11.82
CA HIS A 5 8.40 3.82 -11.96
C HIS A 5 8.13 2.31 -12.07
N ASP A 6 8.93 1.57 -12.84
CA ASP A 6 8.79 0.11 -13.00
C ASP A 6 9.05 -0.64 -11.67
N GLU A 7 10.05 -0.20 -10.90
CA GLU A 7 10.33 -0.77 -9.59
C GLU A 7 9.20 -0.52 -8.59
N LEU A 8 8.60 0.67 -8.64
CA LEU A 8 7.42 1.02 -7.84
C LEU A 8 6.19 0.19 -8.27
N GLN A 9 5.97 0.00 -9.57
CA GLN A 9 4.90 -0.86 -10.09
C GLN A 9 5.07 -2.31 -9.62
N ILE A 10 6.29 -2.85 -9.62
CA ILE A 10 6.59 -4.19 -9.09
C ILE A 10 6.28 -4.25 -7.59
N ALA A 11 6.63 -3.23 -6.82
CA ALA A 11 6.33 -3.16 -5.40
C ALA A 11 4.83 -3.10 -5.11
N LEU A 12 4.07 -2.31 -5.88
CA LEU A 12 2.60 -2.21 -5.79
C LEU A 12 1.91 -3.53 -6.17
N ASN A 13 2.39 -4.22 -7.20
CA ASN A 13 1.88 -5.54 -7.58
C ASN A 13 2.09 -6.56 -6.45
N ARG A 14 3.24 -6.51 -5.76
CA ARG A 14 3.48 -7.35 -4.58
C ARG A 14 2.55 -6.99 -3.42
N LEU A 15 2.34 -5.70 -3.18
CA LEU A 15 1.39 -5.22 -2.16
C LEU A 15 -0.02 -5.76 -2.42
N LEU A 16 -0.51 -5.67 -3.67
CA LEU A 16 -1.82 -6.20 -4.06
C LEU A 16 -2.00 -7.69 -3.72
N LEU A 17 -0.95 -8.51 -3.92
CA LEU A 17 -0.98 -9.94 -3.58
C LEU A 17 -0.90 -10.20 -2.07
N GLN A 18 -0.32 -9.27 -1.31
CA GLN A 18 -0.15 -9.40 0.14
C GLN A 18 -1.38 -8.96 0.92
N VAL A 19 -2.15 -7.96 0.45
CA VAL A 19 -3.31 -7.43 1.16
C VAL A 19 -4.34 -8.50 1.55
N PRO A 20 -4.77 -9.43 0.67
CA PRO A 20 -5.70 -10.49 1.06
C PRO A 20 -5.13 -11.46 2.09
N ARG A 21 -3.81 -11.68 2.08
CA ARG A 21 -3.13 -12.51 3.11
C ARG A 21 -3.11 -11.77 4.44
N LEU A 22 -2.84 -10.47 4.41
CA LEU A 22 -2.81 -9.62 5.57
C LEU A 22 -4.19 -9.55 6.25
N MET A 23 -5.27 -9.37 5.46
CA MET A 23 -6.64 -9.39 5.96
C MET A 23 -7.03 -10.70 6.66
N ARG A 24 -6.47 -11.84 6.23
CA ARG A 24 -6.69 -13.13 6.89
C ARG A 24 -5.88 -13.31 8.17
N GLN A 25 -4.79 -12.56 8.32
CA GLN A 25 -3.89 -12.63 9.49
C GLN A 25 -4.30 -11.64 10.59
N SER A 26 -4.82 -10.47 10.21
CA SER A 26 -5.38 -9.49 11.14
C SER A 26 -6.65 -10.04 11.77
N ARG A 27 -6.71 -10.10 13.10
CA ARG A 27 -7.93 -10.50 13.81
C ARG A 27 -9.01 -9.42 13.73
N ASP A 28 -8.59 -8.16 13.78
CA ASP A 28 -9.45 -6.98 13.68
C ASP A 28 -8.85 -5.90 12.77
N ARG A 29 -9.65 -4.88 12.42
CA ARG A 29 -9.22 -3.75 11.58
C ARG A 29 -8.06 -2.97 12.19
N ASP A 30 -7.98 -2.91 13.51
CA ASP A 30 -6.93 -2.17 14.22
C ASP A 30 -5.56 -2.86 14.14
N ASP A 31 -5.53 -4.18 13.95
CA ASP A 31 -4.29 -4.93 13.68
C ASP A 31 -3.85 -4.79 12.21
N PHE A 32 -4.82 -4.62 11.30
CA PHE A 32 -4.56 -4.52 9.86
C PHE A 32 -3.77 -3.25 9.51
N TRP A 33 -4.19 -2.08 10.01
CA TRP A 33 -3.61 -0.79 9.59
C TRP A 33 -2.12 -0.63 9.90
N PRO A 34 -1.61 -0.99 11.10
CA PRO A 34 -0.18 -0.94 11.38
C PRO A 34 0.64 -1.85 10.47
N MET A 35 0.13 -3.06 10.18
CA MET A 35 0.81 -3.99 9.29
C MET A 35 0.77 -3.53 7.83
N PHE A 36 -0.35 -2.94 7.39
CA PHE A 36 -0.48 -2.37 6.06
C PHE A 36 0.46 -1.17 5.87
N ALA A 37 0.51 -0.26 6.86
CA ALA A 37 1.43 0.88 6.88
C ALA A 37 2.90 0.43 6.79
N ALA A 38 3.27 -0.65 7.50
CA ALA A 38 4.62 -1.21 7.42
C ALA A 38 4.99 -1.71 6.00
N LEU A 39 4.01 -2.10 5.19
CA LEU A 39 4.22 -2.51 3.80
C LEU A 39 4.21 -1.32 2.83
N THR A 40 3.39 -0.30 3.07
CA THR A 40 3.24 0.85 2.17
C THR A 40 4.26 1.96 2.41
N ASN A 41 4.67 2.21 3.65
CA ASN A 41 5.60 3.30 3.98
C ASN A 41 6.91 3.17 3.20
N PRO A 42 7.57 1.99 3.10
CA PRO A 42 8.79 1.88 2.31
C PRO A 42 8.59 2.13 0.81
N ILE A 43 7.38 1.91 0.28
CA ILE A 43 7.03 2.18 -1.13
C ILE A 43 6.88 3.69 -1.33
N LEU A 44 6.16 4.36 -0.43
CA LEU A 44 6.00 5.81 -0.43
C LEU A 44 7.32 6.54 -0.21
N ASP A 45 8.15 6.09 0.73
CA ASP A 45 9.49 6.65 1.00
C ASP A 45 10.44 6.45 -0.18
N SER A 46 10.23 5.39 -0.98
CA SER A 46 10.99 5.14 -2.20
C SER A 46 10.45 5.91 -3.41
N ALA A 47 9.23 6.45 -3.33
CA ALA A 47 8.65 7.24 -4.39
C ALA A 47 9.29 8.63 -4.40
N GLY A 48 9.77 9.06 -5.56
CA GLY A 48 10.18 10.45 -5.76
C GLY A 48 8.97 11.39 -5.76
N PRO A 49 9.19 12.71 -5.73
CA PRO A 49 8.11 13.69 -5.78
C PRO A 49 7.22 13.54 -7.02
N ASP A 50 7.78 13.08 -8.14
CA ASP A 50 7.04 12.89 -9.40
C ASP A 50 6.10 11.67 -9.37
N ASP A 51 6.45 10.63 -8.62
CA ASP A 51 5.68 9.38 -8.53
C ASP A 51 4.85 9.26 -7.24
N PHE A 52 5.04 10.15 -6.27
CA PHE A 52 4.38 10.07 -4.96
C PHE A 52 2.86 10.08 -5.05
N ASP A 53 2.29 11.00 -5.83
CA ASP A 53 0.83 11.10 -6.04
C ASP A 53 0.27 9.87 -6.75
N TRP A 54 1.04 9.34 -7.71
CA TRP A 54 0.67 8.12 -8.42
C TRP A 54 0.69 6.91 -7.49
N VAL A 55 1.77 6.70 -6.72
CA VAL A 55 1.89 5.61 -5.74
C VAL A 55 0.76 5.68 -4.70
N SER A 56 0.48 6.86 -4.18
CA SER A 56 -0.61 7.09 -3.22
C SER A 56 -1.98 6.72 -3.80
N SER A 57 -2.23 7.08 -5.07
CA SER A 57 -3.45 6.71 -5.79
C SER A 57 -3.56 5.20 -6.01
N GLN A 58 -2.45 4.52 -6.35
CA GLN A 58 -2.44 3.07 -6.51
C GLN A 58 -2.70 2.34 -5.19
N ILE A 59 -2.09 2.77 -4.09
CA ILE A 59 -2.34 2.22 -2.75
C ILE A 59 -3.83 2.37 -2.38
N THR A 60 -4.42 3.53 -2.67
CA THR A 60 -5.85 3.79 -2.44
C THR A 60 -6.73 2.84 -3.28
N ALA A 61 -6.40 2.65 -4.56
CA ALA A 61 -7.12 1.73 -5.43
C ALA A 61 -7.04 0.26 -4.95
N ILE A 62 -5.89 -0.15 -4.40
CA ILE A 62 -5.72 -1.48 -3.80
C ILE A 62 -6.64 -1.66 -2.59
N LEU A 63 -6.74 -0.65 -1.71
CA LEU A 63 -7.66 -0.68 -0.56
C LEU A 63 -9.12 -0.75 -1.01
N GLN A 64 -9.53 0.10 -1.95
CA GLN A 64 -10.89 0.12 -2.49
C GLN A 64 -11.27 -1.22 -3.14
N SER A 65 -10.35 -1.83 -3.89
CA SER A 65 -10.55 -3.16 -4.51
C SER A 65 -10.80 -4.26 -3.49
N ASN A 66 -10.26 -4.11 -2.27
CA ASN A 66 -10.46 -5.02 -1.15
C ASN A 66 -11.59 -4.59 -0.20
N ARG A 67 -12.40 -3.58 -0.59
CA ARG A 67 -13.48 -2.97 0.22
C ARG A 67 -13.00 -2.43 1.56
N LEU A 68 -11.74 -2.03 1.62
CA LEU A 68 -11.15 -1.36 2.76
C LEU A 68 -11.21 0.15 2.54
N THR A 69 -11.75 0.85 3.52
CA THR A 69 -11.73 2.31 3.61
C THR A 69 -10.76 2.67 4.72
N PRO A 70 -9.74 3.51 4.46
CA PRO A 70 -8.92 4.08 5.53
C PRO A 70 -9.82 4.66 6.63
N PRO A 71 -9.45 4.54 7.92
CA PRO A 71 -10.12 5.31 8.95
C PRO A 71 -9.98 6.79 8.57
N GLU A 72 -11.09 7.54 8.61
CA GLU A 72 -11.01 9.00 8.51
C GLU A 72 -10.09 9.50 9.62
N ALA A 73 -9.01 10.18 9.22
CA ALA A 73 -8.00 10.72 10.13
C ALA A 73 -8.53 11.93 10.91
#